data_AF-A0A7J8LGR1-F1
#
_entry.id   AF-A0A7J8LGR1-F1
#
_cell.length_a   1.000
_cell.length_b   1.000
_cell.length_c   1.000
_cell.angle_alpha   90.00
_cell.angle_beta   90.00
_cell.angle_gamma   90.00
#
_symmetry.space_group_name_H-M   'P 1'
#
loop_
_entity.id
_entity.type
_entity.pdbx_description
1 polymer ?
#
loop_
_entity_poly.entity_id
_entity_poly.type
_entity_poly.pdbx_seq_one_letter_code
_entity_poly.pdbx_strand_id
1 'polypeptide(L)'
;MAAEDNLDLSTLQSQLSETHELWKQEIEKRRGQVDVLQAKIMEVKASIQGSEEESKKELDVLWRRVETTATLLTYLKSKARVMAVPDLAHKSCGIKLLDGVGLVDKEGTPLSSWSRSVDLSSFDCLDDETWIGISRQQGSLDEKDGAYIGELIKSVQMVTDVMEVLVKRVIMAESETALEKEKVSLGQEEIKRKGVQIENMSMKLEEMERFALGTNSILNEMRQRVEDLVEETSRQRQRAAENEQELTR
;
A
#
# COMPACT_ATOMS: atom_id res chain seq x y z
N MET A 1 5.77 -11.26 125.80
CA MET A 1 5.09 -10.71 124.62
C MET A 1 6.11 -10.69 123.49
N ALA A 2 5.95 -11.55 122.47
CA ALA A 2 6.66 -11.52 121.18
C ALA A 2 6.12 -12.68 120.32
N ALA A 3 4.91 -12.55 119.77
CA ALA A 3 4.32 -13.59 118.92
C ALA A 3 3.41 -13.06 117.78
N GLU A 4 3.27 -11.74 117.60
CA GLU A 4 2.34 -11.17 116.60
C GLU A 4 3.01 -10.67 115.31
N ASP A 5 4.33 -10.45 115.29
CA ASP A 5 5.00 -9.83 114.12
C ASP A 5 5.32 -10.82 112.97
N ASN A 6 5.07 -12.12 113.15
CA ASN A 6 5.43 -13.15 112.16
C ASN A 6 4.29 -13.51 111.18
N LEU A 7 3.03 -13.18 111.48
CA LEU A 7 1.90 -13.47 110.57
C LEU A 7 1.81 -12.46 109.42
N ASP A 8 2.12 -11.19 109.65
CA ASP A 8 2.05 -10.12 108.64
C ASP A 8 3.16 -10.22 107.59
N LEU A 9 4.36 -10.63 108.01
CA LEU A 9 5.50 -10.77 107.09
C LEU A 9 5.29 -11.87 106.06
N SER A 10 4.68 -12.99 106.47
CA SER A 10 4.41 -14.15 105.59
C SER A 10 3.35 -13.84 104.52
N THR A 11 2.32 -13.08 104.89
CA THR A 11 1.21 -12.68 104.00
C THR A 11 1.66 -11.63 102.98
N LEU A 12 2.52 -10.69 103.41
CA LEU A 12 3.18 -9.74 102.50
C LEU A 12 4.15 -10.45 101.55
N GLN A 13 4.88 -11.46 102.01
CA GLN A 13 5.75 -12.27 101.16
C GLN A 13 4.96 -13.08 100.12
N SER A 14 3.81 -13.66 100.49
CA SER A 14 2.97 -14.41 99.55
C SER A 14 2.36 -13.50 98.48
N GLN A 15 1.84 -12.32 98.87
CA GLN A 15 1.32 -11.33 97.92
C GLN A 15 2.39 -10.78 96.97
N LEU A 16 3.61 -10.55 97.48
CA LEU A 16 4.75 -10.13 96.67
C LEU A 16 5.17 -11.22 95.67
N SER A 17 5.09 -12.49 96.09
CA SER A 17 5.40 -13.65 95.24
C SER A 17 4.34 -13.85 94.15
N GLU A 18 3.06 -13.74 94.48
CA GLU A 18 1.95 -13.82 93.52
C GLU A 18 1.98 -12.68 92.50
N THR A 19 2.21 -11.45 92.95
CA THR A 19 2.35 -10.30 92.04
C THR A 19 3.57 -10.41 91.14
N HIS A 20 4.68 -10.94 91.65
CA HIS A 20 5.87 -11.23 90.84
C HIS A 20 5.56 -12.30 89.77
N GLU A 21 4.88 -13.40 90.10
CA GLU A 21 4.55 -14.45 89.13
C GLU A 21 3.53 -13.97 88.08
N LEU A 22 2.55 -13.14 88.47
CA LEU A 22 1.65 -12.47 87.52
C LEU A 22 2.40 -11.53 86.57
N TRP A 23 3.34 -10.73 87.09
CA TRP A 23 4.18 -9.85 86.27
C TRP A 23 5.04 -10.63 85.29
N LYS A 24 5.59 -11.76 85.73
CA LYS A 24 6.41 -12.65 84.91
C LYS A 24 5.59 -13.29 83.79
N GLN A 25 4.38 -13.76 84.09
CA GLN A 25 3.45 -14.28 83.08
C GLN A 25 3.03 -13.21 82.06
N GLU A 26 2.76 -11.98 82.50
CA GLU A 26 2.39 -10.87 81.60
C GLU A 26 3.58 -10.44 80.73
N ILE A 27 4.81 -10.40 81.27
CA ILE A 27 6.03 -10.18 80.48
C ILE A 27 6.19 -11.28 79.42
N GLU A 28 6.03 -12.55 79.80
CA GLU A 28 6.18 -13.69 78.88
C GLU A 28 5.09 -13.66 77.79
N LYS A 29 3.85 -13.33 78.14
CA LYS A 29 2.74 -13.15 77.21
C LYS A 29 2.99 -12.00 76.24
N ARG A 30 3.46 -10.84 76.72
CA ARG A 30 3.82 -9.70 75.87
C ARG A 30 5.00 -10.03 74.98
N ARG A 31 5.99 -10.76 75.49
CA ARG A 31 7.13 -11.24 74.70
C ARG A 31 6.66 -12.15 73.56
N GLY A 32 5.80 -13.13 73.83
CA GLY A 32 5.20 -13.97 72.80
C GLY A 32 4.38 -13.19 71.77
N GLN A 33 3.63 -12.15 72.19
CA GLN A 33 2.94 -11.25 71.26
C GLN A 33 3.90 -10.44 70.38
N VAL A 34 5.00 -9.95 70.95
CA VAL A 34 6.07 -9.26 70.20
C VAL A 34 6.73 -10.21 69.21
N ASP A 35 7.02 -11.45 69.60
CA ASP A 35 7.62 -12.46 68.72
C ASP A 35 6.69 -12.81 67.54
N VAL A 36 5.38 -12.95 67.79
CA VAL A 36 4.37 -13.17 66.74
C VAL A 36 4.26 -11.96 65.80
N LEU A 37 4.27 -10.74 66.33
CA LEU A 37 4.25 -9.52 65.52
C LEU A 37 5.52 -9.38 64.68
N GLN A 38 6.68 -9.72 65.24
CA GLN A 38 7.95 -9.70 64.53
C GLN A 38 7.99 -10.73 63.40
N ALA A 39 7.43 -11.93 63.62
CA ALA A 39 7.26 -12.94 62.57
C ALA A 39 6.37 -12.42 61.42
N LYS A 40 5.22 -11.79 61.73
CA LYS A 40 4.33 -11.19 60.71
C LYS A 40 5.00 -10.06 59.94
N ILE A 41 5.80 -9.21 60.61
CA ILE A 41 6.55 -8.14 59.93
C ILE A 41 7.57 -8.74 58.96
N MET A 42 8.27 -9.82 59.34
CA MET A 42 9.20 -10.51 58.45
C MET A 42 8.50 -11.14 57.24
N GLU A 43 7.33 -11.75 57.45
CA GLU A 43 6.50 -12.31 56.38
C GLU A 43 6.06 -11.23 55.37
N VAL A 44 5.46 -10.13 55.85
CA VAL A 44 5.03 -9.02 55.00
C VAL A 44 6.21 -8.41 54.24
N LYS A 45 7.37 -8.25 54.90
CA LYS A 45 8.58 -7.76 54.25
C LYS A 45 9.03 -8.69 53.12
N ALA A 46 8.99 -10.00 53.33
CA ALA A 46 9.30 -10.99 52.30
C ALA A 46 8.28 -10.94 51.14
N SER A 47 6.98 -10.78 51.43
CA SER A 47 5.94 -10.63 50.41
C SER A 47 6.13 -9.37 49.56
N ILE A 48 6.45 -8.23 50.18
CA ILE A 48 6.71 -6.97 49.46
C ILE A 48 7.93 -7.13 48.55
N GLN A 49 9.02 -7.69 49.08
CA GLN A 49 10.25 -7.85 48.32
C GLN A 49 10.08 -8.81 47.14
N GLY A 50 9.36 -9.93 47.33
CA GLY A 50 9.02 -10.84 46.23
C GLY A 50 8.13 -10.19 45.16
N SER A 51 7.14 -9.40 45.58
CA SER A 51 6.28 -8.65 44.66
C SER A 51 7.04 -7.60 43.85
N GLU A 52 8.01 -6.92 44.46
CA GLU A 52 8.83 -5.91 43.78
C GLU A 52 9.72 -6.55 42.70
N GLU A 53 10.36 -7.69 43.02
CA GLU A 53 11.19 -8.45 42.08
C GLU A 53 10.39 -8.90 40.85
N GLU A 54 9.16 -9.38 41.06
CA GLU A 54 8.28 -9.82 39.96
C GLU A 54 7.84 -8.64 39.09
N SER A 55 7.44 -7.52 39.70
CA SER A 55 7.04 -6.32 38.96
C SER A 55 8.17 -5.75 38.10
N LYS A 56 9.44 -5.86 38.55
CA LYS A 56 10.61 -5.44 37.77
C LYS A 56 10.84 -6.33 36.56
N LYS A 57 10.64 -7.64 36.68
CA LYS A 57 10.76 -8.58 35.55
C LYS A 57 9.68 -8.33 34.51
N GLU A 58 8.43 -8.12 34.93
CA GLU A 58 7.34 -7.78 34.02
C GLU A 58 7.60 -6.48 33.28
N LEU A 59 8.11 -5.45 33.98
CA LEU A 59 8.48 -4.18 33.37
C LEU A 59 9.61 -4.34 32.34
N ASP A 60 10.63 -5.15 32.63
CA ASP A 60 11.73 -5.43 31.70
C ASP A 60 11.25 -6.15 30.42
N VAL A 61 10.36 -7.13 30.56
CA VAL A 61 9.73 -7.81 29.41
C VAL A 61 8.93 -6.80 28.57
N LEU A 62 8.09 -5.98 29.21
CA LEU A 62 7.32 -4.96 28.48
C LEU A 62 8.22 -3.95 27.77
N TRP A 63 9.31 -3.53 28.42
CA TRP A 63 10.28 -2.61 27.83
C TRP A 63 10.91 -3.20 26.56
N ARG A 64 11.39 -4.44 26.62
CA ARG A 64 11.95 -5.15 25.46
C ARG A 64 10.94 -5.32 24.32
N ARG A 65 9.68 -5.62 24.63
CA ARG A 65 8.60 -5.70 23.62
C ARG A 65 8.36 -4.36 22.95
N VAL A 66 8.29 -3.29 23.73
CA VAL A 66 8.10 -1.92 23.21
C VAL A 66 9.26 -1.51 22.32
N GLU A 67 10.50 -1.79 22.74
CA GLU A 67 11.71 -1.48 21.97
C GLU A 67 11.75 -2.25 20.63
N THR A 68 11.42 -3.54 20.67
CA THR A 68 11.32 -4.38 19.47
C THR A 68 10.24 -3.86 18.53
N THR A 69 9.05 -3.57 19.06
CA THR A 69 7.92 -3.06 18.27
C THR A 69 8.25 -1.70 17.64
N ALA A 70 8.90 -0.80 18.39
CA ALA A 70 9.32 0.50 17.88
C ALA A 70 10.32 0.36 16.73
N THR A 71 11.26 -0.57 16.85
CA THR A 71 12.25 -0.87 15.80
C THR A 71 11.56 -1.40 14.53
N LEU A 72 10.64 -2.37 14.68
CA LEU A 72 9.90 -2.95 13.56
C LEU A 72 8.97 -1.95 12.87
N LEU A 73 8.30 -1.08 13.63
CA LEU A 73 7.50 0.02 13.08
C LEU A 73 8.37 1.02 12.31
N THR A 74 9.57 1.30 12.81
CA THR A 74 10.53 2.17 12.13
C THR A 74 11.01 1.54 10.82
N TYR A 75 11.27 0.23 10.81
CA TYR A 75 11.56 -0.53 9.60
C TYR A 75 10.42 -0.43 8.57
N LEU A 76 9.18 -0.75 8.97
CA LEU A 76 8.01 -0.66 8.08
C LEU A 76 7.84 0.75 7.51
N LYS A 77 8.00 1.77 8.36
CA LYS A 77 7.94 3.18 7.93
C LYS A 77 9.02 3.51 6.91
N SER A 78 10.24 3.03 7.12
CA SER A 78 11.34 3.21 6.16
C SER A 78 11.05 2.50 4.85
N LYS A 79 10.61 1.23 4.91
CA LYS A 79 10.26 0.42 3.73
C LYS A 79 9.12 1.05 2.93
N ALA A 80 8.08 1.53 3.60
CA ALA A 80 6.98 2.26 2.95
C ALA A 80 7.44 3.52 2.22
N ARG A 81 8.38 4.28 2.80
CA ARG A 81 8.94 5.48 2.15
C ARG A 81 9.75 5.15 0.91
N VAL A 82 10.57 4.10 0.96
CA VAL A 82 11.34 3.62 -0.20
C VAL A 82 10.39 3.18 -1.32
N MET A 83 9.35 2.43 -0.97
CA MET A 83 8.33 1.94 -1.91
C MET A 83 7.43 3.04 -2.49
N ALA A 84 7.28 4.18 -1.82
CA ALA A 84 6.49 5.30 -2.31
C ALA A 84 7.18 6.14 -3.41
N VAL A 85 8.49 5.96 -3.60
CA VAL A 85 9.25 6.68 -4.63
C VAL A 85 9.52 5.71 -5.80
N PRO A 86 9.00 5.96 -7.01
CA PRO A 86 9.05 4.99 -8.12
C PRO A 86 10.45 4.43 -8.43
N ASP A 87 11.45 5.31 -8.54
CA ASP A 87 12.83 4.88 -8.84
C ASP A 87 13.45 4.00 -7.75
N LEU A 88 13.11 4.28 -6.49
CA LEU A 88 13.57 3.50 -5.34
C LEU A 88 12.78 2.20 -5.22
N ALA A 89 11.49 2.23 -5.52
CA ALA A 89 10.62 1.06 -5.57
C ALA A 89 11.11 0.06 -6.64
N HIS A 90 11.51 0.55 -7.81
CA HIS A 90 12.12 -0.30 -8.85
C HIS A 90 13.35 -1.03 -8.32
N LYS A 91 14.29 -0.29 -7.71
CA LYS A 91 15.50 -0.89 -7.12
C LYS A 91 15.19 -1.85 -5.98
N SER A 92 14.28 -1.47 -5.08
CA SER A 92 13.91 -2.24 -3.89
C SER A 92 13.17 -3.55 -4.24
N CYS A 93 12.34 -3.53 -5.28
CA CYS A 93 11.65 -4.72 -5.79
C CYS A 93 12.53 -5.53 -6.78
N GLY A 94 13.78 -5.09 -7.00
CA GLY A 94 14.73 -5.65 -7.95
C GLY A 94 14.28 -5.59 -9.41
N ILE A 95 13.40 -4.65 -9.73
CA ILE A 95 12.87 -4.43 -11.07
C ILE A 95 13.92 -3.72 -11.92
N LYS A 96 14.27 -4.32 -13.05
CA LYS A 96 15.25 -3.80 -14.00
C LYS A 96 14.63 -3.69 -15.39
N LEU A 97 15.05 -2.70 -16.16
CA LEU A 97 14.72 -2.61 -17.57
C LEU A 97 15.74 -3.40 -18.37
N LEU A 98 15.29 -4.44 -19.08
CA LEU A 98 16.11 -5.24 -19.98
C LEU A 98 15.75 -4.91 -21.43
N ASP A 99 16.76 -4.66 -22.25
CA ASP A 99 16.56 -4.28 -23.65
C ASP A 99 15.84 -5.39 -24.44
N GLY A 100 14.82 -5.03 -25.22
CA GLY A 100 13.95 -5.94 -25.96
C GLY A 100 12.92 -6.76 -25.15
N VAL A 101 13.08 -6.92 -23.84
CA VAL A 101 12.16 -7.69 -22.97
C VAL A 101 11.29 -6.78 -22.08
N GLY A 102 11.75 -5.56 -21.79
CA GLY A 102 11.05 -4.60 -20.94
C GLY A 102 11.42 -4.75 -19.47
N LEU A 103 10.48 -4.44 -18.57
CA LEU A 103 10.71 -4.52 -17.12
C LEU A 103 10.67 -5.99 -16.65
N VAL A 104 11.61 -6.34 -15.76
CA VAL A 104 11.86 -7.71 -15.28
C VAL A 104 12.08 -7.68 -13.77
N ASP A 105 11.59 -8.66 -13.01
CA ASP A 105 11.83 -8.75 -11.56
C ASP A 105 13.26 -9.21 -11.17
N LYS A 106 13.46 -9.39 -9.86
CA LYS A 106 14.71 -9.86 -9.25
C LYS A 106 15.07 -11.31 -9.67
N GLU A 107 14.09 -12.16 -9.94
CA GLU A 107 14.22 -13.52 -10.45
C GLU A 107 14.45 -13.61 -11.97
N GLY A 108 14.27 -12.52 -12.71
CA GLY A 108 14.35 -12.51 -14.17
C GLY A 108 12.99 -12.70 -14.87
N THR A 109 11.88 -12.63 -14.14
CA THR A 109 10.53 -12.82 -14.68
C THR A 109 10.01 -11.53 -15.31
N PRO A 110 9.66 -11.52 -16.61
CA PRO A 110 9.17 -10.32 -17.30
C PRO A 110 7.77 -9.91 -16.81
N LEU A 111 7.47 -8.60 -16.88
CA LEU A 111 6.16 -8.05 -16.47
C LEU A 111 4.98 -8.76 -17.12
N SER A 112 5.11 -9.17 -18.38
CA SER A 112 4.04 -9.83 -19.14
C SER A 112 3.61 -11.16 -18.53
N SER A 113 4.47 -11.79 -17.73
CA SER A 113 4.19 -13.06 -17.05
C SER A 113 3.76 -12.89 -15.59
N TRP A 114 3.70 -11.66 -15.08
CA TRP A 114 3.20 -11.42 -13.72
C TRP A 114 1.69 -11.66 -13.69
N SER A 115 1.24 -12.42 -12.67
CA SER A 115 -0.18 -12.67 -12.47
C SER A 115 -0.90 -11.37 -12.11
N ARG A 116 -2.07 -11.16 -12.72
CA ARG A 116 -3.01 -10.11 -12.30
C ARG A 116 -3.71 -10.45 -10.99
N SER A 117 -3.74 -11.73 -10.58
CA SER A 117 -4.29 -12.18 -9.30
C SER A 117 -3.23 -12.27 -8.23
N VAL A 118 -3.63 -11.99 -6.98
CA VAL A 118 -2.75 -12.09 -5.82
C VAL A 118 -2.79 -13.51 -5.33
N ASP A 119 -1.72 -14.27 -5.56
CA ASP A 119 -1.55 -15.54 -4.87
C ASP A 119 -0.80 -15.27 -3.55
N LEU A 120 -1.58 -15.03 -2.50
CA LEU A 120 -1.07 -14.80 -1.15
C LEU A 120 -0.50 -16.10 -0.52
N SER A 121 -0.53 -17.23 -1.24
CA SER A 121 -0.04 -18.53 -0.75
C SER A 121 1.49 -18.66 -0.75
N SER A 122 2.20 -17.73 -1.39
CA SER A 122 3.64 -17.80 -1.68
C SER A 122 4.55 -17.11 -0.64
N PHE A 123 4.03 -16.54 0.44
CA PHE A 123 4.83 -15.73 1.39
C PHE A 123 5.81 -16.51 2.27
N ASP A 124 6.08 -17.78 1.94
CA ASP A 124 7.02 -18.63 2.68
C ASP A 124 8.50 -18.41 2.27
N CYS A 125 8.78 -17.38 1.46
CA CYS A 125 10.16 -17.06 1.04
C CYS A 125 10.81 -16.14 2.07
N LEU A 126 11.50 -16.74 3.05
CA LEU A 126 12.34 -16.05 4.02
C LEU A 126 13.46 -15.27 3.31
N ASP A 127 13.41 -13.94 3.40
CA ASP A 127 14.60 -13.11 3.19
C ASP A 127 15.49 -13.20 4.45
N ASP A 128 16.31 -14.25 4.49
CA ASP A 128 17.06 -14.70 5.67
C ASP A 128 18.07 -13.66 6.20
N GLU A 129 18.51 -12.68 5.41
CA GLU A 129 19.72 -11.92 5.74
C GLU A 129 19.51 -10.77 6.74
N THR A 130 18.31 -10.17 6.81
CA THR A 130 18.06 -9.03 7.73
C THR A 130 17.54 -9.47 9.10
N TRP A 131 16.82 -10.59 9.16
CA TRP A 131 16.09 -11.04 10.36
C TRP A 131 16.95 -11.82 11.37
N ILE A 132 18.02 -12.46 10.89
CA ILE A 132 19.00 -13.17 11.74
C ILE A 132 19.66 -12.23 12.77
N GLY A 133 19.77 -10.92 12.45
CA GLY A 133 20.35 -9.93 13.35
C GLY A 133 19.50 -9.64 14.60
N ILE A 134 18.17 -9.57 14.45
CA ILE A 134 17.24 -9.27 15.56
C ILE A 134 17.08 -10.52 16.45
N SER A 135 17.05 -11.70 15.84
CA SER A 135 16.99 -12.99 16.53
C SER A 135 18.22 -13.28 17.39
N ARG A 136 19.44 -12.91 16.94
CA ARG A 136 20.69 -13.24 17.64
C ARG A 136 21.00 -12.41 18.88
N GLN A 137 20.39 -11.23 19.05
CA GLN A 137 20.60 -10.42 20.25
C GLN A 137 19.81 -10.93 21.47
N GLN A 138 18.95 -11.92 21.30
CA GLN A 138 17.99 -12.39 22.31
C GLN A 138 18.55 -13.48 23.24
N GLY A 139 19.72 -13.23 23.81
CA GLY A 139 20.24 -14.05 24.92
C GLY A 139 19.33 -13.90 26.14
N SER A 140 18.72 -15.03 26.56
CA SER A 140 17.81 -15.20 27.72
C SER A 140 16.41 -14.58 27.65
N LEU A 141 15.69 -14.75 26.53
CA LEU A 141 14.25 -14.50 26.51
C LEU A 141 13.47 -15.58 27.28
N ASP A 142 12.47 -15.14 28.04
CA ASP A 142 11.39 -16.02 28.50
C ASP A 142 10.67 -16.61 27.26
N GLU A 143 10.24 -17.87 27.34
CA GLU A 143 9.68 -18.64 26.22
C GLU A 143 8.46 -17.93 25.60
N LYS A 144 7.67 -17.23 26.44
CA LYS A 144 6.51 -16.44 26.01
C LYS A 144 6.88 -15.16 25.26
N ASP A 145 8.02 -14.56 25.57
CA ASP A 145 8.47 -13.32 24.92
C ASP A 145 9.08 -13.61 23.54
N GLY A 146 9.80 -14.73 23.42
CA GLY A 146 10.27 -15.24 22.12
C GLY A 146 9.14 -15.52 21.13
N ALA A 147 8.06 -16.17 21.60
CA ALA A 147 6.89 -16.45 20.77
C ALA A 147 6.21 -15.16 20.26
N TYR A 148 5.98 -14.18 21.14
CA TYR A 148 5.39 -12.89 20.78
C TYR A 148 6.22 -12.13 19.74
N ILE A 149 7.54 -12.05 19.94
CA ILE A 149 8.42 -11.36 19.00
C ILE A 149 8.47 -12.10 17.66
N GLY A 150 8.48 -13.44 17.67
CA GLY A 150 8.39 -14.24 16.45
C GLY A 150 7.12 -13.99 15.65
N GLU A 151 5.95 -13.92 16.30
CA GLU A 151 4.69 -13.56 15.65
C GLU A 151 4.69 -12.13 15.09
N LEU A 152 5.29 -11.19 15.82
CA LEU A 152 5.40 -9.80 15.37
C LEU A 152 6.28 -9.66 14.13
N ILE A 153 7.43 -10.35 14.10
CA ILE A 153 8.31 -10.40 12.94
C ILE A 153 7.59 -11.02 11.74
N LYS A 154 6.89 -12.14 11.92
CA LYS A 154 6.07 -12.76 10.86
C LYS A 154 5.01 -11.79 10.32
N SER A 155 4.34 -11.05 11.21
CA SER A 155 3.35 -10.05 10.83
C SER A 155 3.96 -8.92 9.99
N VAL A 156 5.13 -8.42 10.39
CA VAL A 156 5.87 -7.39 9.67
C VAL A 156 6.33 -7.88 8.31
N GLN A 157 6.77 -9.14 8.20
CA GLN A 157 7.15 -9.77 6.95
C GLN A 157 5.96 -9.90 6.01
N MET A 158 4.82 -10.42 6.48
CA MET A 158 3.59 -10.49 5.66
C MET A 158 3.16 -9.11 5.13
N VAL A 159 3.16 -8.08 5.98
CA VAL A 159 2.84 -6.71 5.55
C VAL A 159 3.82 -6.23 4.49
N THR A 160 5.10 -6.49 4.70
CA THR A 160 6.18 -6.13 3.80
C THR A 160 6.05 -6.78 2.43
N ASP A 161 5.70 -8.07 2.38
CA ASP A 161 5.56 -8.79 1.12
C ASP A 161 4.30 -8.37 0.37
N VAL A 162 3.19 -8.13 1.10
CA VAL A 162 1.97 -7.55 0.52
C VAL A 162 2.27 -6.18 -0.08
N MET A 163 3.06 -5.35 0.60
CA MET A 163 3.49 -4.04 0.07
C MET A 163 4.30 -4.21 -1.22
N GLU A 164 5.25 -5.16 -1.28
CA GLU A 164 6.04 -5.43 -2.49
C GLU A 164 5.14 -5.85 -3.67
N VAL A 165 4.19 -6.76 -3.44
CA VAL A 165 3.27 -7.25 -4.48
C VAL A 165 2.31 -6.14 -4.96
N LEU A 166 1.87 -5.26 -4.07
CA LEU A 166 1.07 -4.10 -4.45
C LEU A 166 1.87 -3.11 -5.31
N VAL A 167 3.10 -2.80 -4.90
CA VAL A 167 4.01 -1.90 -5.63
C VAL A 167 4.32 -2.44 -7.02
N LYS A 168 4.66 -3.73 -7.14
CA LYS A 168 4.85 -4.42 -8.42
C LYS A 168 3.63 -4.24 -9.34
N ARG A 169 2.41 -4.37 -8.81
CA ARG A 169 1.18 -4.15 -9.61
C ARG A 169 0.96 -2.70 -10.02
N VAL A 170 1.28 -1.75 -9.15
CA VAL A 170 1.21 -0.32 -9.49
C VAL A 170 2.16 -0.03 -10.66
N ILE A 171 3.39 -0.54 -10.60
CA ILE A 171 4.39 -0.37 -11.67
C ILE A 171 3.91 -0.99 -12.99
N MET A 172 3.29 -2.17 -12.97
CA MET A 172 2.66 -2.76 -14.16
C MET A 172 1.57 -1.85 -14.73
N ALA A 173 0.64 -1.40 -13.89
CA ALA A 173 -0.47 -0.57 -14.33
C ALA A 173 0.03 0.79 -14.89
N GLU A 174 1.05 1.38 -14.27
CA GLU A 174 1.67 2.61 -14.73
C GLU A 174 2.38 2.43 -16.07
N SER A 175 3.15 1.36 -16.24
CA SER A 175 3.83 1.07 -17.51
C SER A 175 2.86 0.73 -18.66
N GLU A 176 1.81 -0.05 -18.40
CA GLU A 176 0.74 -0.33 -19.37
C GLU A 176 0.01 0.95 -19.76
N THR A 177 -0.31 1.82 -18.79
CA THR A 177 -0.95 3.11 -19.03
C THR A 177 -0.04 4.05 -19.85
N ALA A 178 1.26 4.08 -19.56
CA ALA A 178 2.21 4.90 -20.31
C ALA A 178 2.31 4.45 -21.77
N LEU A 179 2.38 3.14 -22.00
CA LEU A 179 2.40 2.55 -23.35
C LEU A 179 1.12 2.84 -24.13
N GLU A 180 -0.05 2.74 -23.48
CA GLU A 180 -1.32 3.04 -24.14
C GLU A 180 -1.47 4.54 -24.46
N LYS A 181 -0.97 5.43 -23.58
CA LYS A 181 -0.90 6.88 -23.86
C LYS A 181 -0.04 7.18 -25.09
N GLU A 182 1.09 6.50 -25.25
CA GLU A 182 1.95 6.66 -26.43
C GLU A 182 1.22 6.25 -27.71
N LYS A 183 0.54 5.09 -27.73
CA LYS A 183 -0.27 4.66 -28.88
C LYS A 183 -1.35 5.67 -29.24
N VAL A 184 -2.06 6.21 -28.25
CA VAL A 184 -3.08 7.24 -28.48
C VAL A 184 -2.47 8.50 -29.08
N SER A 185 -1.30 8.93 -28.59
CA SER A 185 -0.59 10.08 -29.14
C SER A 185 -0.20 9.86 -30.61
N LEU A 186 0.36 8.69 -30.93
CA LEU A 186 0.71 8.33 -32.32
C LEU A 186 -0.53 8.27 -33.22
N GLY A 187 -1.63 7.67 -32.74
CA GLY A 187 -2.90 7.60 -33.46
C GLY A 187 -3.50 8.98 -33.72
N GLN A 188 -3.44 9.89 -32.74
CA GLN A 188 -3.92 11.26 -32.90
C GLN A 188 -3.12 12.01 -33.99
N GLU A 189 -1.81 11.81 -34.05
CA GLU A 189 -0.97 12.42 -35.08
C GLU A 189 -1.29 11.85 -36.48
N GLU A 190 -1.54 10.55 -36.59
CA GLU A 190 -1.96 9.94 -37.85
C GLU A 190 -3.34 10.45 -38.30
N ILE A 191 -4.29 10.62 -37.38
CA ILE A 191 -5.62 11.18 -37.66
C ILE A 191 -5.49 12.61 -38.19
N LYS A 192 -4.67 13.47 -37.57
CA LYS A 192 -4.43 14.83 -38.07
C LYS A 192 -3.88 14.82 -39.49
N ARG A 193 -2.89 13.96 -39.76
CA ARG A 193 -2.29 13.81 -41.09
C ARG A 193 -3.32 13.41 -42.14
N LYS A 194 -4.16 12.40 -41.83
CA LYS A 194 -5.24 11.96 -42.72
C LYS A 194 -6.31 13.04 -42.88
N GLY A 195 -6.60 13.82 -41.84
CA GLY A 195 -7.50 14.98 -41.90
C GLY A 195 -7.05 16.00 -42.95
N VAL A 196 -5.78 16.39 -42.93
CA VAL A 196 -5.21 17.31 -43.94
C VAL A 196 -5.26 16.71 -45.36
N GLN A 197 -5.03 15.40 -45.51
CA GLN A 197 -5.15 14.75 -46.82
C GLN A 197 -6.59 14.77 -47.35
N ILE A 198 -7.57 14.51 -46.49
CA ILE A 198 -9.00 14.56 -46.85
C ILE A 198 -9.40 15.98 -47.25
N GLU A 199 -8.98 16.99 -46.49
CA GLU A 199 -9.26 18.40 -46.78
C GLU A 199 -8.69 18.81 -48.15
N ASN A 200 -7.44 18.43 -48.45
CA ASN A 200 -6.84 18.66 -49.76
C ASN A 200 -7.57 17.95 -50.90
N MET A 201 -8.02 16.71 -50.68
CA MET A 201 -8.82 15.98 -51.67
C MET A 201 -10.19 16.62 -51.88
N SER A 202 -10.83 17.10 -50.80
CA SER A 202 -12.10 17.82 -50.86
C SER A 202 -11.98 19.07 -51.72
N MET A 203 -10.94 19.89 -51.51
CA MET A 203 -10.68 21.08 -52.31
C MET A 203 -10.51 20.76 -53.80
N LYS A 204 -9.74 19.71 -54.13
CA LYS A 204 -9.58 19.27 -55.53
C LYS A 204 -10.89 18.80 -56.16
N LEU A 205 -11.75 18.12 -55.40
CA LEU A 205 -13.05 17.69 -55.88
C LEU A 205 -13.99 18.87 -56.13
N GLU A 206 -14.00 19.88 -55.25
CA GLU A 206 -14.76 21.11 -55.47
C GLU A 206 -14.30 21.86 -56.74
N GLU A 207 -12.99 21.91 -56.99
CA GLU A 207 -12.45 22.49 -58.23
C GLU A 207 -12.90 21.71 -59.47
N MET A 208 -12.85 20.38 -59.42
CA MET A 208 -13.32 19.53 -60.51
C MET A 208 -14.82 19.70 -60.78
N GLU A 209 -15.64 19.84 -59.73
CA GLU A 209 -17.07 20.10 -59.86
C GLU A 209 -17.33 21.44 -60.58
N ARG A 210 -16.64 22.51 -60.17
CA ARG A 210 -16.75 23.82 -60.82
C ARG A 210 -16.34 23.75 -62.29
N PHE A 211 -15.25 23.05 -62.60
CA PHE A 211 -14.79 22.87 -63.97
C PHE A 211 -15.80 22.10 -64.83
N ALA A 212 -16.39 21.03 -64.29
CA ALA A 212 -17.41 20.24 -64.98
C ALA A 212 -18.68 21.05 -65.26
N LEU A 213 -19.15 21.83 -64.27
CA LEU A 213 -20.30 22.73 -64.43
C LEU A 213 -20.04 23.79 -65.51
N GLY A 214 -18.87 24.42 -65.50
CA GLY A 214 -18.49 25.41 -66.52
C GLY A 214 -18.46 24.80 -67.92
N THR A 215 -17.86 23.63 -68.07
CA THR A 215 -17.80 22.91 -69.36
C THR A 215 -19.19 22.52 -69.86
N ASN A 216 -20.06 22.04 -68.96
CA ASN A 216 -21.44 21.66 -69.31
C ASN A 216 -22.25 22.87 -69.76
N SER A 217 -22.10 24.03 -69.10
CA SER A 217 -22.73 25.28 -69.54
C SER A 217 -22.36 25.63 -70.99
N ILE A 218 -21.06 25.59 -71.32
CA ILE A 218 -20.59 25.88 -72.68
C ILE A 218 -21.14 24.86 -73.69
N LEU A 219 -21.13 23.56 -73.35
CA LEU A 219 -21.67 22.53 -74.23
C LEU A 219 -23.18 22.70 -74.46
N ASN A 220 -23.94 23.13 -73.45
CA ASN A 220 -25.36 23.45 -73.59
C ASN A 220 -25.58 24.65 -74.53
N GLU A 221 -24.78 25.72 -74.38
CA GLU A 221 -24.83 26.87 -75.30
C GLU A 221 -24.47 26.47 -76.74
N MET A 222 -23.43 25.65 -76.93
CA MET A 222 -23.05 25.14 -78.25
C MET A 222 -24.16 24.29 -78.85
N ARG A 223 -24.79 23.40 -78.06
CA ARG A 223 -25.93 22.61 -78.52
C ARG A 223 -27.07 23.50 -79.00
N GLN A 224 -27.46 24.51 -78.21
CA GLN A 224 -28.53 25.44 -78.59
C GLN A 224 -28.21 26.17 -79.91
N ARG A 225 -26.99 26.68 -80.07
CA ARG A 225 -26.58 27.34 -81.33
C ARG A 225 -26.65 26.40 -82.54
N VAL A 226 -26.32 25.12 -82.34
CA VAL A 226 -26.43 24.10 -83.40
C VAL A 226 -27.90 23.84 -83.73
N GLU A 227 -28.77 23.71 -82.73
CA GLU A 227 -30.22 23.58 -82.92
C GLU A 227 -30.78 24.77 -83.70
N ASP A 228 -30.47 26.00 -83.29
CA ASP A 228 -30.89 27.24 -83.96
C ASP A 228 -30.41 27.28 -85.42
N LEU A 229 -29.17 26.86 -85.69
CA LEU A 229 -28.61 26.82 -87.04
C LEU A 229 -29.30 25.78 -87.93
N VAL A 230 -29.66 24.62 -87.38
CA VAL A 230 -30.40 23.58 -88.08
C VAL A 230 -31.81 24.07 -88.42
N GLU A 231 -32.48 24.73 -87.47
CA GLU A 231 -33.79 25.34 -87.71
C GLU A 231 -33.71 26.42 -88.81
N GLU A 232 -32.75 27.33 -88.76
CA GLU A 232 -32.53 28.33 -89.80
C GLU A 232 -32.28 27.69 -91.17
N THR A 233 -31.41 26.68 -91.22
CA THR A 233 -31.09 25.98 -92.46
C THR A 233 -32.32 25.27 -93.05
N SER A 234 -33.17 24.68 -92.19
CA SER A 234 -34.42 24.05 -92.65
C SER A 234 -35.39 25.08 -93.22
N ARG A 235 -35.51 26.25 -92.59
CA ARG A 235 -36.33 27.36 -93.07
C ARG A 235 -35.83 27.94 -94.39
N GLN A 236 -34.50 28.09 -94.54
CA GLN A 236 -33.88 28.51 -95.80
C GLN A 236 -34.16 27.51 -96.91
N ARG A 237 -34.07 26.21 -96.64
CA ARG A 237 -34.39 25.16 -97.61
C ARG A 237 -35.85 25.21 -98.04
N GLN A 238 -36.78 25.42 -97.12
CA GLN A 238 -38.20 25.56 -97.44
C GLN A 238 -38.46 26.78 -98.34
N ARG A 239 -37.92 27.95 -97.99
CA ARG A 239 -38.04 29.16 -98.83
C ARG A 239 -37.43 28.96 -100.22
N ALA A 240 -36.29 28.28 -100.30
CA ALA A 240 -35.66 27.97 -101.59
C ALA A 240 -36.58 27.07 -102.45
N ALA A 241 -37.20 26.06 -101.85
CA ALA A 241 -38.16 25.19 -102.54
C ALA A 241 -39.45 25.93 -102.97
N GLU A 242 -39.96 26.84 -102.14
CA GLU A 242 -41.10 27.72 -102.48
C GLU A 242 -40.76 28.63 -103.67
N ASN A 243 -39.59 29.27 -103.66
CA ASN A 243 -39.12 30.10 -104.77
C ASN A 243 -38.95 29.29 -106.07
N GLU A 244 -38.45 28.05 -106.02
CA GLU A 244 -38.36 27.18 -107.20
C GLU A 244 -39.74 26.82 -107.78
N GLN A 245 -40.75 26.60 -106.92
CA GLN A 245 -42.13 26.37 -107.35
C GLN A 245 -42.75 27.61 -108.01
N GLU A 246 -42.45 28.82 -107.52
CA GLU A 246 -42.91 30.06 -108.15
C GLU A 246 -42.25 30.30 -109.52
N LEU A 247 -40.96 30.00 -109.68
CA LEU A 247 -40.25 30.15 -110.95
C LEU A 247 -40.69 29.18 -112.04
N THR A 248 -41.29 28.04 -111.67
CA THR A 248 -41.77 27.02 -112.59
C THR A 248 -43.24 27.17 -112.99
N ARG A 249 -43.93 28.18 -112.44
CA ARG A 249 -45.34 28.50 -112.68
C ARG A 249 -45.53 29.63 -113.70
#